data_AF-A0A6J3HFQ2-F1
#
_entry.id   AF-A0A6J3HFQ2-F1
#
_cell.length_a   1.000
_cell.length_b   1.000
_cell.length_c   1.000
_cell.angle_alpha   90.00
_cell.angle_beta   90.00
_cell.angle_gamma   90.00
#
_symmetry.space_group_name_H-M   'P 1'
#
loop_
_entity.id
_entity.type
_entity.pdbx_description
1 polymer ?
#
loop_
_entity_poly.entity_id
_entity_poly.type
_entity_poly.pdbx_seq_one_letter_code
_entity_poly.pdbx_strand_id
1 'polypeptide(L)'
;MGFFQALAWTLLVGPWTPMGAQNPISWEVQRFDGWYNNLMEHRWGSKGSRLQRLVPASYADGVYQPLGEPHLPNPRDLSNTISRGPAGLASLRNRTVLGVFFGYHLLSDLVSVETPGCPAEFLNIRIPPGDPVFDPDQRGDVVLPFQRSRWDPETGRSPSNPRDLTNQVTGWLDGSAIYGSSHSWNDALRSFSGGQLASGPDPAFPRDSQNPLLMWAAPDPATGQSGPRGLYGEAARARRGRLGVSE
;
A
#
# COMPACT_ATOMS: atom_id res chain seq x y z
N MET A 1 9.50 64.72 -64.86
CA MET A 1 8.19 64.33 -64.30
C MET A 1 8.15 62.82 -64.21
N GLY A 2 7.77 62.25 -63.06
CA GLY A 2 7.61 60.79 -62.87
C GLY A 2 8.35 60.25 -61.64
N PHE A 3 8.08 60.84 -60.48
CA PHE A 3 8.55 60.39 -59.17
C PHE A 3 7.46 59.48 -58.54
N PHE A 4 7.88 58.52 -57.72
CA PHE A 4 7.10 57.69 -56.79
C PHE A 4 6.26 56.53 -57.36
N GLN A 5 6.74 55.29 -57.15
CA GLN A 5 6.11 54.27 -56.28
C GLN A 5 6.68 52.88 -56.62
N ALA A 6 7.79 52.49 -56.00
CA ALA A 6 8.28 51.11 -56.02
C ALA A 6 9.06 50.80 -54.73
N LEU A 7 8.51 51.14 -53.57
CA LEU A 7 9.14 50.92 -52.27
C LEU A 7 8.06 50.75 -51.20
N ALA A 8 7.28 49.67 -51.29
CA ALA A 8 6.29 49.36 -50.26
C ALA A 8 5.85 47.88 -50.23
N TRP A 9 6.77 46.91 -50.35
CA TRP A 9 6.40 45.49 -50.17
C TRP A 9 7.48 44.59 -49.51
N THR A 10 8.43 45.16 -48.77
CA THR A 10 9.54 44.37 -48.14
C THR A 10 9.65 44.52 -46.62
N LEU A 11 8.55 44.78 -45.91
CA LEU A 11 8.54 44.82 -44.44
C LEU A 11 7.30 44.12 -43.87
N LEU A 12 7.22 42.81 -43.99
CA LEU A 12 6.33 41.96 -43.16
C LEU A 12 6.78 40.49 -43.14
N VAL A 13 8.10 40.26 -43.05
CA VAL A 13 8.62 38.97 -42.58
C VAL A 13 9.37 39.26 -41.29
N GLY A 14 8.61 39.54 -40.23
CA GLY A 14 9.16 39.44 -38.88
C GLY A 14 9.68 38.03 -38.68
N PRO A 15 10.78 37.81 -37.94
CA PRO A 15 11.25 36.46 -37.65
C PRO A 15 10.09 35.74 -36.99
N TRP A 16 9.60 34.67 -37.61
CA TRP A 16 8.79 33.68 -36.94
C TRP A 16 9.68 33.11 -35.85
N THR A 17 9.70 33.75 -34.68
CA THR A 17 10.17 33.10 -33.48
C THR A 17 9.29 31.87 -33.36
N PRO A 18 9.83 30.64 -33.46
CA PRO A 18 9.04 29.48 -33.10
C PRO A 18 8.61 29.75 -31.66
N MET A 19 7.31 29.97 -31.44
CA MET A 19 6.75 29.84 -30.10
C MET A 19 7.07 28.40 -29.72
N GLY A 20 8.16 28.22 -28.99
CA GLY A 20 8.57 26.92 -28.50
C GLY A 20 7.35 26.33 -27.79
N ALA A 21 7.01 25.08 -28.12
CA ALA A 21 5.90 24.41 -27.49
C ALA A 21 6.07 24.51 -25.97
N GLN A 22 5.20 25.29 -25.33
CA GLN A 22 5.23 25.45 -23.89
C GLN A 22 4.93 24.08 -23.28
N ASN A 23 5.80 23.59 -22.38
CA ASN A 23 5.60 22.29 -21.76
C ASN A 23 4.19 22.28 -21.11
N PRO A 24 3.29 21.36 -21.51
CA PRO A 24 1.95 21.31 -20.95
C PRO A 24 1.94 21.11 -19.42
N ILE A 25 3.00 20.50 -18.90
CA ILE A 25 3.22 20.35 -17.46
C ILE A 25 4.00 21.56 -16.96
N SER A 26 3.30 22.45 -16.27
CA SER A 26 3.85 23.70 -15.70
C SER A 26 4.15 23.62 -14.20
N TRP A 27 4.01 22.43 -13.61
CA TRP A 27 4.22 22.17 -12.17
C TRP A 27 5.24 21.05 -11.94
N GLU A 28 5.73 20.94 -10.72
CA GLU A 28 6.54 19.80 -10.30
C GLU A 28 5.66 18.57 -10.13
N VAL A 29 5.88 17.54 -10.95
CA VAL A 29 5.14 16.29 -10.85
C VAL A 29 5.49 15.58 -9.56
N GLN A 30 4.47 15.28 -8.75
CA GLN A 30 4.64 14.54 -7.51
C GLN A 30 5.26 13.17 -7.77
N ARG A 31 6.22 12.80 -6.94
CA ARG A 31 6.90 11.51 -7.03
C ARG A 31 6.05 10.38 -6.44
N PHE A 32 6.07 9.23 -7.11
CA PHE A 32 5.36 8.03 -6.68
C PHE A 32 5.97 7.32 -5.46
N ASP A 33 7.22 7.64 -5.09
CA ASP A 33 7.90 7.03 -3.93
C ASP A 33 7.76 7.82 -2.64
N GLY A 34 7.07 8.97 -2.68
CA GLY A 34 6.83 9.85 -1.54
C GLY A 34 8.06 10.66 -1.09
N TRP A 35 9.19 10.56 -1.80
CA TRP A 35 10.40 11.31 -1.48
C TRP A 35 10.28 12.78 -1.87
N TYR A 36 11.09 13.63 -1.21
CA TYR A 36 11.21 15.07 -1.50
C TYR A 36 9.93 15.89 -1.36
N ASN A 37 8.88 15.33 -0.74
CA ASN A 37 7.65 16.06 -0.47
C ASN A 37 7.88 17.17 0.59
N ASN A 38 8.63 16.85 1.65
CA ASN A 38 9.11 17.84 2.60
C ASN A 38 10.47 18.41 2.13
N LEU A 39 10.64 19.73 2.19
CA LEU A 39 11.84 20.45 1.72
C LEU A 39 13.14 20.07 2.45
N MET A 40 13.05 19.72 3.73
CA MET A 40 14.23 19.43 4.57
C MET A 40 14.33 17.93 4.89
N GLU A 41 13.19 17.29 5.12
CA GLU A 41 13.10 15.90 5.55
C GLU A 41 12.62 15.01 4.41
N HIS A 42 13.49 14.79 3.43
CA HIS A 42 13.13 14.10 2.19
C HIS A 42 12.58 12.67 2.38
N ARG A 43 12.89 12.02 3.51
CA ARG A 43 12.43 10.65 3.84
C ARG A 43 11.03 10.61 4.46
N TRP A 44 10.45 11.74 4.88
CA TRP A 44 9.12 11.75 5.48
C TRP A 44 8.05 11.26 4.49
N GLY A 45 7.22 10.32 4.95
CA GLY A 45 6.17 9.72 4.13
C GLY A 45 6.67 8.94 2.91
N SER A 46 7.99 8.75 2.76
CA SER A 46 8.54 7.94 1.69
C SER A 46 8.30 6.44 1.91
N LYS A 47 8.21 5.68 0.83
CA LYS A 47 8.13 4.22 0.93
C LYS A 47 9.34 3.66 1.69
N GLY A 48 9.08 2.86 2.72
CA GLY A 48 10.08 2.26 3.57
C GLY A 48 10.48 3.10 4.77
N SER A 49 9.92 4.31 4.96
CA SER A 49 10.19 5.12 6.15
C SER A 49 9.63 4.47 7.42
N ARG A 50 10.29 4.71 8.56
CA ARG A 50 9.80 4.26 9.87
C ARG A 50 8.46 4.90 10.22
N LEU A 51 7.61 4.15 10.92
CA LEU A 51 6.38 4.69 11.51
C LEU A 51 6.68 5.55 12.74
N GLN A 52 5.90 6.60 12.92
CA GLN A 52 5.95 7.48 14.08
C GLN A 52 5.38 6.77 15.33
N ARG A 53 5.85 7.21 16.50
CA ARG A 53 5.36 6.72 17.79
C ARG A 53 4.79 7.86 18.62
N LEU A 54 3.60 7.64 19.17
CA LEU A 54 3.01 8.56 20.16
C LEU A 54 3.60 8.35 21.56
N VAL A 55 4.05 7.13 21.86
CA VAL A 55 4.63 6.71 23.14
C VAL A 55 5.88 5.86 22.84
N PRO A 56 6.93 5.90 23.67
CA PRO A 56 8.08 5.00 23.52
C PRO A 56 7.68 3.52 23.34
N ALA A 57 8.54 2.76 22.67
CA ALA A 57 8.25 1.36 22.37
C ALA A 57 8.19 0.49 23.64
N SER A 58 7.10 -0.27 23.80
CA SER A 58 6.94 -1.22 24.91
C SER A 58 7.31 -2.64 24.47
N TYR A 59 8.57 -3.01 24.71
CA TYR A 59 9.10 -4.36 24.48
C TYR A 59 9.50 -5.01 25.82
N ALA A 60 9.45 -6.33 25.90
CA ALA A 60 9.81 -7.11 27.08
C ALA A 60 11.28 -6.89 27.50
N ASP A 61 12.17 -6.79 26.51
CA ASP A 61 13.59 -6.49 26.68
C ASP A 61 13.91 -4.99 26.54
N GLY A 62 12.90 -4.15 26.32
CA GLY A 62 13.05 -2.73 26.00
C GLY A 62 13.61 -2.43 24.61
N VAL A 63 13.80 -3.43 23.73
CA VAL A 63 14.44 -3.25 22.41
C VAL A 63 13.61 -3.80 21.26
N TYR A 64 13.32 -5.10 21.24
CA TYR A 64 12.63 -5.71 20.10
C TYR A 64 11.81 -6.96 20.45
N GLN A 65 11.97 -7.55 21.64
CA GLN A 65 11.20 -8.73 22.04
C GLN A 65 9.78 -8.32 22.45
N PRO A 66 8.73 -8.80 21.77
CA PRO A 66 7.36 -8.45 22.11
C PRO A 66 7.01 -8.85 23.54
N LEU A 67 6.18 -8.05 24.20
CA LEU A 67 5.48 -8.49 25.41
C LEU A 67 4.51 -9.63 25.03
N GLY A 68 4.42 -10.64 25.89
CA GLY A 68 3.57 -11.80 25.66
C GLY A 68 3.20 -12.49 26.98
N GLU A 69 2.70 -13.72 26.88
CA GLU A 69 2.34 -14.55 28.02
C GLU A 69 3.55 -14.82 28.93
N PRO A 70 3.39 -14.85 30.28
CA PRO A 70 2.15 -14.68 31.04
C PRO A 70 1.81 -13.21 31.38
N HIS A 71 2.64 -12.24 30.97
CA HIS A 71 2.45 -10.83 31.30
C HIS A 71 1.25 -10.21 30.59
N LEU A 72 0.96 -10.69 29.38
CA LEU A 72 -0.25 -10.38 28.61
C LEU A 72 -1.08 -11.66 28.41
N PRO A 73 -2.41 -11.57 28.30
CA PRO A 73 -3.25 -12.73 28.02
C PRO A 73 -2.95 -13.32 26.64
N ASN A 74 -3.29 -14.60 26.47
CA ASN A 74 -3.22 -15.25 25.17
C ASN A 74 -4.06 -14.49 24.12
N PRO A 75 -3.54 -14.22 22.91
CA PRO A 75 -4.26 -13.44 21.90
C PRO A 75 -5.58 -14.07 21.45
N ARG A 76 -5.65 -15.41 21.38
CA ARG A 76 -6.86 -16.12 20.95
C ARG A 76 -7.91 -16.11 22.05
N ASP A 77 -7.52 -16.30 23.30
CA ASP A 77 -8.43 -16.12 24.44
C ASP A 77 -9.01 -14.71 24.46
N LEU A 78 -8.17 -13.69 24.33
CA LEU A 78 -8.62 -12.30 24.29
C LEU A 78 -9.60 -12.03 23.13
N SER A 79 -9.32 -12.57 21.94
CA SER A 79 -10.22 -12.50 20.79
C SER A 79 -11.56 -13.19 21.08
N ASN A 80 -11.54 -14.39 21.65
CA ASN A 80 -12.74 -15.14 22.01
C ASN A 80 -13.58 -14.41 23.06
N THR A 81 -12.95 -13.76 24.05
CA THR A 81 -13.65 -13.00 25.09
C THR A 81 -14.26 -11.71 24.57
N ILE A 82 -13.56 -10.97 23.70
CA ILE A 82 -14.00 -9.62 23.28
C ILE A 82 -14.86 -9.62 22.02
N SER A 83 -14.46 -10.39 21.00
CA SER A 83 -15.01 -10.27 19.65
C SER A 83 -16.14 -11.25 19.34
N ARG A 84 -16.39 -12.22 20.23
CA ARG A 84 -17.48 -13.18 20.06
C ARG A 84 -18.81 -12.51 20.39
N GLY A 85 -19.74 -12.54 19.44
CA GLY A 85 -21.07 -11.99 19.61
C GLY A 85 -21.98 -12.32 18.42
N PRO A 86 -23.27 -11.99 18.51
CA PRO A 86 -24.19 -12.18 17.39
C PRO A 86 -23.85 -11.22 16.23
N ALA A 87 -23.86 -11.74 15.01
CA ALA A 87 -23.78 -10.94 13.80
C ALA A 87 -25.13 -10.26 13.49
N GLY A 88 -25.15 -9.37 12.48
CA GLY A 88 -26.39 -8.72 12.01
C GLY A 88 -26.82 -7.50 12.83
N LEU A 89 -26.01 -7.07 13.81
CA LEU A 89 -26.23 -5.82 14.53
C LEU A 89 -25.93 -4.63 13.59
N ALA A 90 -26.97 -3.88 13.23
CA ALA A 90 -26.85 -2.74 12.34
C ALA A 90 -26.03 -1.59 12.97
N SER A 91 -25.34 -0.82 12.12
CA SER A 91 -24.62 0.37 12.59
C SER A 91 -25.58 1.39 13.19
N LEU A 92 -25.34 1.80 14.44
CA LEU A 92 -26.12 2.84 15.15
C LEU A 92 -26.11 4.21 14.44
N ARG A 93 -25.18 4.44 13.51
CA ARG A 93 -25.08 5.68 12.72
C ARG A 93 -25.37 5.48 11.23
N ASN A 94 -26.07 4.41 10.85
CA ASN A 94 -26.43 4.10 9.45
C ASN A 94 -25.24 4.15 8.47
N ARG A 95 -24.05 3.73 8.91
CA ARG A 95 -22.88 3.68 8.05
C ARG A 95 -23.05 2.57 7.02
N THR A 96 -22.71 2.87 5.77
CA THR A 96 -22.80 1.92 4.67
C THR A 96 -21.55 1.04 4.63
N VAL A 97 -21.73 -0.16 4.08
CA VAL A 97 -20.62 -1.09 3.81
C VAL A 97 -19.62 -0.48 2.81
N LEU A 98 -20.12 0.29 1.84
CA LEU A 98 -19.27 1.05 0.90
C LEU A 98 -18.30 1.98 1.64
N GLY A 99 -18.78 2.74 2.63
CA GLY A 99 -17.92 3.62 3.42
C GLY A 99 -16.84 2.88 4.21
N VAL A 100 -17.13 1.66 4.68
CA VAL A 100 -16.14 0.80 5.36
C VAL A 100 -15.06 0.35 4.40
N PHE A 101 -15.42 -0.15 3.22
CA PHE A 101 -14.44 -0.59 2.21
C PHE A 101 -13.64 0.57 1.61
N PHE A 102 -14.25 1.74 1.44
CA PHE A 102 -13.52 2.95 1.07
C PHE A 102 -12.50 3.33 2.16
N GLY A 103 -12.86 3.21 3.44
CA GLY A 103 -11.91 3.37 4.54
C GLY A 103 -10.74 2.39 4.47
N TYR A 104 -10.99 1.13 4.11
CA TYR A 104 -9.92 0.15 3.87
C TYR A 104 -9.02 0.52 2.68
N HIS A 105 -9.58 1.05 1.59
CA HIS A 105 -8.79 1.56 0.47
C HIS A 105 -7.91 2.75 0.90
N LEU A 106 -8.44 3.71 1.67
CA LEU A 106 -7.64 4.79 2.25
C LEU A 106 -6.52 4.28 3.17
N LEU A 107 -6.81 3.29 4.01
CA LEU A 107 -5.80 2.63 4.85
C LEU A 107 -4.71 1.95 4.01
N SER A 108 -5.05 1.34 2.88
CA SER A 108 -4.06 0.74 1.97
C SER A 108 -3.15 1.75 1.29
N ASP A 109 -3.64 2.98 1.07
CA ASP A 109 -2.84 4.09 0.55
C ASP A 109 -1.85 4.61 1.60
N LEU A 110 -2.29 4.72 2.86
CA LEU A 110 -1.52 5.35 3.93
C LEU A 110 -0.50 4.44 4.61
N VAL A 111 -0.82 3.16 4.83
CA VAL A 111 -0.02 2.30 5.71
C VAL A 111 0.08 0.84 5.26
N SER A 112 1.27 0.30 5.58
CA SER A 112 2.05 -0.78 4.96
C SER A 112 2.66 -1.94 5.77
N VAL A 113 2.08 -2.54 6.81
CA VAL A 113 2.86 -3.37 7.78
C VAL A 113 2.62 -4.89 7.81
N GLU A 114 2.01 -5.52 6.80
CA GLU A 114 1.69 -6.97 6.84
C GLU A 114 2.70 -7.83 6.10
N THR A 115 3.61 -7.22 5.33
CA THR A 115 4.68 -7.99 4.67
C THR A 115 5.72 -8.36 5.72
N PRO A 116 6.10 -9.65 5.83
CA PRO A 116 7.04 -10.10 6.82
C PRO A 116 8.45 -9.52 6.62
N GLY A 117 9.16 -9.38 7.73
CA GLY A 117 10.53 -8.92 7.81
C GLY A 117 11.56 -9.99 7.45
N CYS A 118 12.83 -9.56 7.41
CA CYS A 118 13.99 -10.44 7.28
C CYS A 118 14.98 -10.08 8.40
N PRO A 119 15.55 -11.05 9.14
CA PRO A 119 15.30 -12.50 9.07
C PRO A 119 13.85 -12.88 9.44
N ALA A 120 13.45 -14.10 9.13
CA ALA A 120 12.11 -14.59 9.46
C ALA A 120 11.98 -14.78 10.97
N GLU A 121 11.19 -13.91 11.61
CA GLU A 121 10.88 -13.99 13.04
C GLU A 121 9.42 -14.36 13.23
N PHE A 122 9.15 -15.39 14.04
CA PHE A 122 7.81 -15.85 14.34
C PHE A 122 7.39 -15.44 15.75
N LEU A 123 6.18 -14.89 15.86
CA LEU A 123 5.51 -14.60 17.12
C LEU A 123 4.20 -15.41 17.13
N ASN A 124 4.35 -16.71 17.24
CA ASN A 124 3.27 -17.67 17.10
C ASN A 124 2.16 -17.47 18.14
N ILE A 125 0.92 -17.71 17.71
CA ILE A 125 -0.27 -17.63 18.57
C ILE A 125 -0.61 -19.04 19.01
N ARG A 126 -0.45 -19.33 20.31
CA ARG A 126 -0.89 -20.59 20.90
C ARG A 126 -2.41 -20.63 20.93
N ILE A 127 -3.00 -21.72 20.44
CA ILE A 127 -4.45 -21.90 20.47
C ILE A 127 -4.83 -22.60 21.77
N PRO A 128 -5.81 -22.06 22.53
CA PRO A 128 -6.34 -22.71 23.71
C PRO A 128 -6.90 -24.10 23.35
N PRO A 129 -6.64 -25.14 24.18
CA PRO A 129 -7.17 -26.47 23.95
C PRO A 129 -8.70 -26.45 23.82
N GLY A 130 -9.22 -27.11 22.79
CA GLY A 130 -10.67 -27.13 22.54
C GLY A 130 -11.23 -25.83 21.96
N ASP A 131 -10.41 -24.96 21.37
CA ASP A 131 -10.91 -23.84 20.58
C ASP A 131 -11.83 -24.35 19.46
N PRO A 132 -13.07 -23.87 19.37
CA PRO A 132 -14.09 -24.46 18.49
C PRO A 132 -13.77 -24.33 16.99
N VAL A 133 -12.85 -23.43 16.61
CA VAL A 133 -12.50 -23.19 15.20
C VAL A 133 -11.17 -23.85 14.86
N PHE A 134 -10.17 -23.67 15.70
CA PHE A 134 -8.79 -24.06 15.37
C PHE A 134 -8.36 -25.38 16.03
N ASP A 135 -8.96 -25.78 17.15
CA ASP A 135 -8.67 -27.04 17.85
C ASP A 135 -9.96 -27.79 18.26
N PRO A 136 -10.84 -28.16 17.31
CA PRO A 136 -12.09 -28.85 17.62
C PRO A 136 -11.87 -30.24 18.24
N ASP A 137 -10.74 -30.87 17.94
CA ASP A 137 -10.38 -32.22 18.42
C ASP A 137 -9.70 -32.22 19.80
N GLN A 138 -9.56 -31.04 20.44
CA GLN A 138 -8.94 -30.86 21.75
C GLN A 138 -7.51 -31.43 21.84
N ARG A 139 -6.70 -31.26 20.78
CA ARG A 139 -5.32 -31.76 20.78
C ARG A 139 -4.44 -30.96 21.75
N GLY A 140 -4.73 -29.68 21.95
CA GLY A 140 -4.00 -28.80 22.87
C GLY A 140 -2.59 -28.40 22.41
N ASP A 141 -2.17 -28.78 21.21
CA ASP A 141 -0.87 -28.46 20.61
C ASP A 141 -0.98 -27.55 19.37
N VAL A 142 -2.18 -27.07 19.06
CA VAL A 142 -2.42 -26.24 17.88
C VAL A 142 -1.79 -24.86 18.05
N VAL A 143 -1.06 -24.43 17.03
CA VAL A 143 -0.38 -23.14 17.00
C VAL A 143 -0.61 -22.47 15.65
N LEU A 144 -1.12 -21.23 15.66
CA LEU A 144 -1.22 -20.42 14.45
C LEU A 144 0.12 -19.71 14.19
N PRO A 145 0.77 -19.94 13.03
CA PRO A 145 2.00 -19.25 12.68
C PRO A 145 1.70 -17.79 12.39
N PHE A 146 2.42 -16.89 13.07
CA PHE A 146 2.34 -15.46 12.82
C PHE A 146 3.76 -14.91 12.69
N GLN A 147 4.05 -14.28 11.55
CA GLN A 147 5.37 -13.78 11.23
C GLN A 147 5.44 -12.27 11.42
N ARG A 148 6.54 -11.79 12.00
CA ARG A 148 6.75 -10.37 12.28
C ARG A 148 7.00 -9.58 11.00
N SER A 149 6.52 -8.35 11.00
CA SER A 149 6.61 -7.39 9.90
C SER A 149 8.02 -6.84 9.68
N ARG A 150 8.22 -6.15 8.54
CA ARG A 150 9.44 -5.38 8.26
C ARG A 150 9.66 -4.23 9.24
N TRP A 151 10.92 -4.02 9.59
CA TRP A 151 11.39 -3.04 10.55
C TRP A 151 12.56 -2.24 9.99
N ASP A 152 12.83 -1.06 10.56
CA ASP A 152 13.85 -0.14 10.09
C ASP A 152 15.23 -0.67 10.44
N PRO A 153 16.07 -1.02 9.43
CA PRO A 153 17.40 -1.57 9.65
C PRO A 153 18.32 -0.72 10.52
N GLU A 154 18.01 0.55 10.81
CA GLU A 154 18.80 1.41 11.70
C GLU A 154 18.38 1.29 13.18
N THR A 155 17.29 0.58 13.48
CA THR A 155 16.67 0.48 14.82
C THR A 155 16.76 -0.91 15.45
N GLY A 156 16.29 -1.08 16.69
CA GLY A 156 16.06 -2.40 17.29
C GLY A 156 17.30 -3.15 17.76
N ARG A 157 18.38 -2.43 18.07
CA ARG A 157 19.64 -3.00 18.59
C ARG A 157 20.03 -2.53 19.98
N SER A 158 19.39 -1.48 20.48
CA SER A 158 19.75 -0.87 21.77
C SER A 158 18.52 -0.26 22.45
N PRO A 159 18.46 -0.20 23.79
CA PRO A 159 17.31 0.34 24.51
C PRO A 159 17.00 1.81 24.21
N SER A 160 18.01 2.59 23.80
CA SER A 160 17.84 3.99 23.40
C SER A 160 17.23 4.16 22.00
N ASN A 161 17.28 3.12 21.16
CA ASN A 161 16.68 3.11 19.82
C ASN A 161 15.99 1.74 19.57
N PRO A 162 14.84 1.49 20.22
CA PRO A 162 14.07 0.26 20.06
C PRO A 162 13.59 0.07 18.62
N ARG A 163 13.10 -1.13 18.30
CA ARG A 163 12.71 -1.50 16.94
C ARG A 163 11.51 -0.69 16.46
N ASP A 164 11.61 -0.09 15.28
CA ASP A 164 10.49 0.57 14.60
C ASP A 164 10.08 -0.16 13.32
N LEU A 165 8.77 -0.23 13.07
CA LEU A 165 8.23 -0.82 11.85
C LEU A 165 8.38 0.16 10.68
N THR A 166 8.59 -0.38 9.48
CA THR A 166 8.69 0.40 8.24
C THR A 166 7.41 0.33 7.44
N ASN A 167 6.91 1.47 6.98
CA ASN A 167 5.76 1.54 6.08
C ASN A 167 6.16 1.05 4.68
N GLN A 168 5.51 0.00 4.13
CA GLN A 168 5.85 -0.51 2.79
C GLN A 168 5.14 0.22 1.62
N VAL A 169 4.35 1.25 1.92
CA VAL A 169 3.77 2.22 0.97
C VAL A 169 4.18 3.64 1.36
N THR A 170 3.80 4.63 0.55
CA THR A 170 3.98 6.05 0.92
C THR A 170 3.09 6.36 2.12
N GLY A 171 3.55 7.22 3.03
CA GLY A 171 2.77 7.67 4.18
C GLY A 171 1.84 8.85 3.86
N TRP A 172 1.85 9.31 2.62
CA TRP A 172 1.03 10.42 2.13
C TRP A 172 -0.31 9.90 1.64
N LEU A 173 -1.33 10.74 1.65
CA LEU A 173 -2.56 10.47 0.91
C LEU A 173 -2.38 10.98 -0.53
N ASP A 174 -1.57 10.27 -1.30
CA ASP A 174 -1.13 10.66 -2.64
C ASP A 174 -1.68 9.75 -3.76
N GLY A 175 -2.64 8.88 -3.43
CA GLY A 175 -3.19 7.94 -4.40
C GLY A 175 -2.17 6.88 -4.80
N SER A 176 -1.19 6.58 -3.94
CA SER A 176 -0.28 5.47 -4.15
C SER A 176 -1.05 4.17 -4.31
N ALA A 177 -2.17 3.99 -3.59
CA ALA A 177 -3.06 2.85 -3.78
C ALA A 177 -3.45 2.68 -5.25
N ILE A 178 -3.65 3.76 -5.99
CA ILE A 178 -4.06 3.76 -7.40
C ILE A 178 -2.86 3.70 -8.35
N TYR A 179 -1.81 4.49 -8.10
CA TYR A 179 -0.73 4.76 -9.07
C TYR A 179 0.63 4.13 -8.73
N GLY A 180 0.85 3.81 -7.46
CA GLY A 180 1.94 2.96 -6.99
C GLY A 180 2.89 3.69 -6.10
N SER A 181 3.56 2.95 -5.21
CA SER A 181 4.59 3.53 -4.34
C SER A 181 5.99 3.56 -4.98
N SER A 182 6.10 3.47 -6.32
CA SER A 182 7.35 3.69 -7.05
C SER A 182 7.10 3.98 -8.53
N HIS A 183 8.00 4.72 -9.16
CA HIS A 183 7.87 5.09 -10.58
C HIS A 183 7.80 3.86 -11.50
N SER A 184 8.66 2.86 -11.26
CA SER A 184 8.65 1.59 -12.00
C SER A 184 7.30 0.84 -11.89
N TRP A 185 6.58 1.05 -10.79
CA TRP A 185 5.27 0.46 -10.58
C TRP A 185 4.20 1.23 -11.35
N ASN A 186 4.25 2.56 -11.31
CA ASN A 186 3.41 3.40 -12.13
C ASN A 186 3.54 3.08 -13.62
N ASP A 187 4.78 2.91 -14.10
CA ASP A 187 5.06 2.53 -15.48
C ASP A 187 4.45 1.17 -15.85
N ALA A 188 4.52 0.19 -14.94
CA ALA A 188 3.92 -1.13 -15.16
C ALA A 188 2.39 -1.10 -15.26
N LEU A 189 1.75 -0.08 -14.69
CA LEU A 189 0.28 0.08 -14.67
C LEU A 189 -0.26 0.96 -15.78
N ARG A 190 0.59 1.64 -16.55
CA ARG A 190 0.18 2.56 -17.59
C ARG A 190 0.16 1.88 -18.96
N SER A 191 -0.79 2.31 -19.80
CA SER A 191 -0.81 1.89 -21.20
C SER A 191 0.17 2.70 -22.06
N PHE A 192 0.60 3.86 -21.56
CA PHE A 192 1.34 4.91 -22.29
C PHE A 192 0.61 5.41 -23.55
N SER A 193 -0.71 5.21 -23.62
CA SER A 193 -1.58 5.67 -24.69
C SER A 193 -2.73 6.48 -24.11
N GLY A 194 -3.01 7.66 -24.69
CA GLY A 194 -4.11 8.52 -24.25
C GLY A 194 -4.05 8.99 -22.79
N GLY A 195 -2.90 8.84 -22.11
CA GLY A 195 -2.76 9.14 -20.69
C GLY A 195 -3.49 8.16 -19.75
N GLN A 196 -3.78 6.94 -20.20
CA GLN A 196 -4.59 5.97 -19.46
C GLN A 196 -3.76 4.93 -18.69
N LEU A 197 -4.42 4.30 -17.70
CA LEU A 197 -3.95 3.04 -17.11
C LEU A 197 -4.13 1.89 -18.11
N ALA A 198 -3.32 0.84 -17.97
CA ALA A 198 -3.37 -0.34 -18.81
C ALA A 198 -4.58 -1.21 -18.46
N SER A 199 -5.47 -1.42 -19.43
CA SER A 199 -6.60 -2.33 -19.33
C SER A 199 -6.31 -3.72 -19.92
N GLY A 200 -7.15 -4.68 -19.54
CA GLY A 200 -7.22 -6.00 -20.14
C GLY A 200 -8.05 -6.00 -21.44
N PRO A 201 -8.55 -7.19 -21.87
CA PRO A 201 -9.48 -7.29 -22.99
C PRO A 201 -10.77 -6.48 -22.79
N ASP A 202 -11.27 -6.45 -21.54
CA ASP A 202 -12.34 -5.55 -21.13
C ASP A 202 -11.73 -4.21 -20.67
N PRO A 203 -12.07 -3.07 -21.31
CA PRO A 203 -11.56 -1.76 -20.93
C PRO A 203 -11.98 -1.31 -19.52
N ALA A 204 -13.01 -1.92 -18.91
CA ALA A 204 -13.43 -1.61 -17.55
C ALA A 204 -12.51 -2.22 -16.48
N PHE A 205 -11.64 -3.16 -16.85
CA PHE A 205 -10.74 -3.85 -15.93
C PHE A 205 -9.27 -3.61 -16.28
N PRO A 206 -8.38 -3.46 -15.28
CA PRO A 206 -6.96 -3.33 -15.52
C PRO A 206 -6.39 -4.64 -16.09
N ARG A 207 -5.16 -4.58 -16.61
CA ARG A 207 -4.47 -5.78 -17.09
C ARG A 207 -4.26 -6.79 -15.95
N ASP A 208 -4.46 -8.07 -16.24
CA ASP A 208 -4.11 -9.17 -15.35
C ASP A 208 -2.62 -9.13 -14.97
N SER A 209 -2.34 -9.47 -13.70
CA SER A 209 -0.96 -9.63 -13.26
C SER A 209 -0.29 -10.81 -13.95
N GLN A 210 0.82 -10.57 -14.64
CA GLN A 210 1.65 -11.63 -15.24
C GLN A 210 2.96 -11.85 -14.47
N ASN A 211 3.46 -10.82 -13.80
CA ASN A 211 4.72 -10.85 -13.08
C ASN A 211 4.48 -11.05 -11.57
N PRO A 212 5.10 -12.05 -10.91
CA PRO A 212 4.93 -12.29 -9.47
C PRO A 212 5.37 -11.11 -8.59
N LEU A 213 6.18 -10.17 -9.10
CA LEU A 213 6.60 -8.97 -8.38
C LEU A 213 5.52 -7.90 -8.30
N LEU A 214 4.51 -7.97 -9.17
CA LEU A 214 3.47 -6.95 -9.29
C LEU A 214 2.32 -7.16 -8.30
N MET A 215 1.94 -8.40 -7.97
CA MET A 215 0.75 -8.64 -7.15
C MET A 215 0.94 -9.74 -6.11
N TRP A 216 0.27 -9.61 -4.96
CA TRP A 216 0.29 -10.62 -3.91
C TRP A 216 -0.71 -11.75 -4.23
N ALA A 217 -0.18 -12.88 -4.67
CA ALA A 217 -0.94 -14.07 -5.02
C ALA A 217 -1.10 -15.04 -3.84
N ALA A 218 -1.73 -14.61 -2.74
CA ALA A 218 -2.17 -15.55 -1.71
C ALA A 218 -3.13 -16.60 -2.32
N PRO A 219 -3.03 -17.88 -1.95
CA PRO A 219 -4.00 -18.86 -2.40
C PRO A 219 -5.40 -18.50 -1.88
N ASP A 220 -6.43 -18.81 -2.67
CA ASP A 220 -7.83 -18.69 -2.25
C ASP A 220 -8.09 -19.64 -1.07
N PRO A 221 -8.52 -19.14 0.10
CA PRO A 221 -8.81 -19.98 1.26
C PRO A 221 -9.94 -20.99 1.06
N ALA A 222 -10.87 -20.75 0.14
CA ALA A 222 -12.03 -21.62 -0.09
C ALA A 222 -11.74 -22.69 -1.15
N THR A 223 -11.12 -22.29 -2.26
CA THR A 223 -10.89 -23.17 -3.42
C THR A 223 -9.46 -23.71 -3.53
N GLY A 224 -8.51 -23.15 -2.79
CA GLY A 224 -7.09 -23.48 -2.89
C GLY A 224 -6.42 -22.99 -4.18
N GLN A 225 -7.15 -22.27 -5.06
CA GLN A 225 -6.58 -21.74 -6.30
C GLN A 225 -5.41 -20.79 -6.01
N SER A 226 -4.35 -20.89 -6.81
CA SER A 226 -3.13 -20.10 -6.66
C SER A 226 -2.61 -19.61 -8.01
N GLY A 227 -1.66 -18.67 -7.96
CA GLY A 227 -1.14 -18.01 -9.15
C GLY A 227 -1.83 -16.67 -9.44
N PRO A 228 -1.36 -15.93 -10.45
CA PRO A 228 -1.79 -14.56 -10.67
C PRO A 228 -2.99 -14.40 -11.63
N ARG A 229 -3.53 -15.49 -12.19
CA ARG A 229 -4.73 -15.43 -13.05
C ARG A 229 -5.94 -14.94 -12.26
N GLY A 230 -6.69 -14.00 -12.84
CA GLY A 230 -7.85 -13.38 -12.19
C GLY A 230 -7.48 -12.43 -11.04
N LEU A 231 -6.20 -12.05 -10.90
CA LEU A 231 -5.76 -11.05 -9.94
C LEU A 231 -5.47 -9.73 -10.65
N TYR A 232 -6.41 -8.80 -10.50
CA TYR A 232 -6.25 -7.39 -10.84
C TYR A 232 -5.59 -6.64 -9.68
N GLY A 233 -4.73 -5.68 -10.01
CA GLY A 233 -3.96 -4.93 -9.02
C GLY A 233 -4.11 -3.43 -9.12
N GLU A 234 -4.32 -2.80 -7.97
CA GLU A 234 -3.92 -1.40 -7.75
C GLU A 234 -2.52 -1.37 -7.06
N ALA A 235 -1.89 -0.22 -7.11
CA ALA A 235 -0.47 -0.07 -7.27
C ALA A 235 0.37 0.01 -5.97
N ALA A 236 -0.20 0.53 -4.91
CA ALA A 236 0.41 0.50 -3.59
C ALA A 236 -0.53 -0.27 -2.72
N ARG A 237 -0.25 -1.55 -2.52
CA ARG A 237 -1.03 -2.31 -1.55
C ARG A 237 -2.56 -2.31 -1.76
N ALA A 238 -3.00 -2.19 -3.01
CA ALA A 238 -3.80 -3.27 -3.54
C ALA A 238 -2.94 -4.39 -4.11
N ARG A 239 -1.67 -4.58 -3.67
CA ARG A 239 -1.02 -5.90 -3.77
C ARG A 239 -1.98 -7.02 -3.34
N ARG A 240 -2.85 -6.74 -2.35
CA ARG A 240 -3.96 -7.60 -1.89
C ARG A 240 -5.38 -7.11 -2.24
N GLY A 241 -5.54 -5.97 -2.90
CA GLY A 241 -6.86 -5.51 -3.33
C GLY A 241 -7.27 -6.39 -4.50
N ARG A 242 -8.18 -7.33 -4.24
CA ARG A 242 -8.74 -8.20 -5.27
C ARG A 242 -10.11 -7.66 -5.64
N LEU A 243 -10.27 -7.28 -6.90
CA LEU A 243 -11.59 -7.24 -7.51
C LEU A 243 -11.83 -8.62 -8.10
N GLY A 244 -12.34 -9.56 -7.31
CA GLY A 244 -12.83 -10.83 -7.84
C GLY A 244 -14.20 -10.59 -8.45
N VAL A 245 -14.34 -10.78 -9.76
CA VAL A 245 -15.65 -11.03 -10.37
C VAL A 245 -15.91 -12.51 -10.17
N SER A 246 -16.89 -12.84 -9.32
CA SER A 246 -17.48 -14.17 -9.34
C SER A 246 -18.24 -14.31 -10.66
N GLU A 247 -17.77 -15.18 -11.56
CA GLU A 247 -18.65 -15.80 -12.55
C GLU A 247 -19.58 -16.81 -11.87
#